data_AF-A0A8T4P4C3-F1
#
_entry.id   AF-A0A8T4P4C3-F1
#
_cell.length_a   1.000
_cell.length_b   1.000
_cell.length_c   1.000
_cell.angle_alpha   90.00
_cell.angle_beta   90.00
_cell.angle_gamma   90.00
#
_symmetry.space_group_name_H-M   'P 1'
#
loop_
_entity.id
_entity.type
_entity.pdbx_description
1 polymer ?
#
loop_
_entity_poly.entity_id
_entity_poly.type
_entity_poly.pdbx_seq_one_letter_code
_entity_poly.pdbx_strand_id
1 'polypeptide(L)'
;MTYINKKDIIGINQEIGESGNFSNESSLDFALSIIKHRKSWLYELSYLVRSLLVDHAFEDGNKRTTMIIVATYLKEKKLECDKDRITKVFWNISKKNITDINKIMRLIKSIIIY
;
A
#
# COMPACT_ATOMS: atom_id res chain seq x y z
N MET A 1 -13.70 7.99 8.90
CA MET A 1 -12.68 6.96 8.59
C MET A 1 -13.38 5.90 7.78
N THR A 2 -13.31 6.02 6.46
CA THR A 2 -13.82 4.97 5.57
C THR A 2 -12.67 3.98 5.46
N TYR A 3 -12.76 2.85 6.14
CA TYR A 3 -11.74 1.82 6.04
C TYR A 3 -11.69 1.34 4.59
N ILE A 4 -10.52 1.42 3.95
CA ILE A 4 -10.35 0.84 2.63
C ILE A 4 -10.62 -0.66 2.75
N ASN A 5 -11.61 -1.14 2.00
CA ASN A 5 -11.97 -2.54 1.97
C ASN A 5 -11.42 -3.19 0.69
N LYS A 6 -11.56 -4.52 0.58
CA LYS A 6 -11.05 -5.27 -0.57
C LYS A 6 -11.62 -4.76 -1.91
N LYS A 7 -12.91 -4.44 -1.96
CA LYS A 7 -13.58 -3.91 -3.17
C LYS A 7 -13.01 -2.56 -3.57
N ASP A 8 -12.68 -1.70 -2.61
CA ASP A 8 -12.06 -0.41 -2.91
C ASP A 8 -10.67 -0.60 -3.54
N ILE A 9 -9.89 -1.56 -3.03
CA ILE A 9 -8.55 -1.86 -3.57
C ILE A 9 -8.63 -2.47 -4.97
N ILE A 10 -9.59 -3.37 -5.21
CA ILE A 10 -9.87 -3.91 -6.56
C ILE A 10 -10.31 -2.77 -7.49
N GLY A 11 -11.21 -1.91 -7.03
CA GLY A 11 -11.70 -0.75 -7.79
C GLY A 11 -10.57 0.17 -8.22
N ILE A 12 -9.65 0.49 -7.30
CA ILE A 12 -8.45 1.29 -7.63
C ILE A 12 -7.58 0.60 -8.70
N ASN A 13 -7.41 -0.72 -8.62
CA ASN A 13 -6.65 -1.47 -9.63
C ASN A 13 -7.34 -1.42 -11.00
N GLN A 14 -8.67 -1.54 -11.03
CA GLN A 14 -9.44 -1.46 -12.27
C GLN A 14 -9.50 -0.05 -12.85
N GLU A 15 -9.59 0.98 -12.02
CA GLU A 15 -9.59 2.40 -12.44
C GLU A 15 -8.29 2.82 -13.15
N ILE A 16 -7.16 2.15 -12.85
CA ILE A 16 -5.89 2.37 -13.55
C ILE A 16 -5.70 1.49 -14.80
N GLY A 17 -6.76 0.79 -15.23
CA GLY A 17 -6.79 0.02 -16.48
C GLY A 17 -6.42 -1.46 -16.36
N GLU A 18 -6.34 -2.01 -15.14
CA GLU A 18 -6.00 -3.42 -14.91
C GLU A 18 -7.24 -4.30 -14.69
N SER A 19 -7.08 -5.63 -14.67
CA SER A 19 -8.19 -6.57 -14.55
C SER A 19 -8.82 -6.65 -13.15
N GLY A 20 -8.06 -6.33 -12.10
CA GLY A 20 -8.43 -6.65 -10.72
C GLY A 20 -8.20 -8.12 -10.33
N ASN A 21 -7.60 -8.93 -11.21
CA ASN A 21 -7.31 -10.33 -10.93
C ASN A 21 -6.17 -10.48 -9.92
N PHE A 22 -6.30 -11.44 -9.03
CA PHE A 22 -5.30 -11.72 -8.01
C PHE A 22 -4.28 -12.75 -8.46
N SER A 23 -3.01 -12.47 -8.22
CA SER A 23 -1.95 -13.49 -8.20
C SER A 23 -1.78 -14.07 -6.80
N ASN A 24 -2.00 -13.27 -5.75
CA ASN A 24 -1.89 -13.69 -4.36
C ASN A 24 -2.96 -13.01 -3.48
N GLU A 25 -4.21 -13.43 -3.68
CA GLU A 25 -5.37 -12.90 -2.95
C GLU A 25 -5.20 -13.02 -1.42
N SER A 26 -4.63 -14.13 -0.96
CA SER A 26 -4.44 -14.45 0.46
C SER A 26 -3.56 -13.43 1.19
N SER A 27 -2.56 -12.87 0.52
CA SER A 27 -1.71 -11.82 1.10
C SER A 27 -2.53 -10.55 1.37
N LEU A 28 -3.41 -10.16 0.44
CA LEU A 28 -4.26 -9.00 0.61
C LEU A 28 -5.29 -9.21 1.71
N ASP A 29 -5.89 -10.40 1.77
CA ASP A 29 -6.83 -10.76 2.83
C ASP A 29 -6.18 -10.72 4.21
N PHE A 30 -4.94 -11.22 4.31
CA PHE A 30 -4.16 -11.11 5.54
C PHE A 30 -3.90 -9.64 5.90
N ALA A 31 -3.45 -8.80 4.97
CA ALA A 31 -3.23 -7.38 5.23
C ALA A 31 -4.51 -6.66 5.71
N LEU A 32 -5.64 -6.95 5.08
CA LEU A 32 -6.96 -6.43 5.46
C LEU A 32 -7.45 -6.99 6.82
N SER A 33 -7.08 -8.22 7.18
CA SER A 33 -7.38 -8.77 8.50
C SER A 33 -6.69 -7.99 9.62
N ILE A 34 -5.44 -7.56 9.40
CA ILE A 34 -4.67 -6.77 10.38
C ILE A 34 -5.33 -5.41 10.65
N ILE A 35 -5.95 -4.80 9.63
CA ILE A 35 -6.68 -3.54 9.73
C ILE A 35 -7.83 -3.63 10.74
N LYS A 36 -8.48 -4.80 10.87
CA LYS A 36 -9.56 -5.01 11.84
C LYS A 36 -9.08 -4.93 13.30
N HIS A 37 -7.79 -5.09 13.56
CA HIS A 37 -7.21 -5.12 14.90
C HIS A 37 -6.68 -3.76 15.43
N ARG A 38 -6.94 -2.65 14.71
CA ARG A 38 -6.80 -1.24 15.18
C ARG A 38 -5.50 -0.88 15.92
N LYS A 39 -4.32 -1.05 15.27
CA LYS A 39 -3.06 -0.52 15.83
C LYS A 39 -2.84 0.96 15.51
N SER A 40 -2.40 1.26 14.30
CA SER A 40 -2.23 2.61 13.77
C SER A 40 -2.38 2.59 12.25
N TRP A 41 -2.88 3.68 11.68
CA TRP A 41 -3.08 3.79 10.23
C TRP A 41 -1.79 3.53 9.42
N LEU A 42 -0.63 3.89 9.98
CA LEU A 42 0.65 3.71 9.30
C LEU A 42 1.10 2.24 9.35
N TYR A 43 0.80 1.55 10.45
CA TYR A 43 1.01 0.11 10.57
C TYR A 43 0.12 -0.65 9.58
N GLU A 44 -1.15 -0.29 9.51
CA GLU A 44 -2.13 -0.81 8.54
C GLU A 44 -1.65 -0.61 7.09
N LEU A 45 -1.26 0.62 6.74
CA LEU A 45 -0.73 0.95 5.43
C LEU A 45 0.53 0.14 5.09
N SER A 46 1.37 -0.16 6.08
CA SER A 46 2.59 -0.95 5.87
C SER A 46 2.30 -2.40 5.46
N TYR A 47 1.21 -3.01 5.97
CA TYR A 47 0.79 -4.34 5.51
C TYR A 47 0.22 -4.30 4.10
N LEU A 48 -0.58 -3.29 3.76
CA LEU A 48 -1.08 -3.12 2.38
C LEU A 48 0.07 -2.92 1.39
N VAL A 49 1.03 -2.05 1.73
CA VAL A 49 2.22 -1.80 0.90
C VAL A 49 3.03 -3.08 0.70
N ARG A 50 3.24 -3.89 1.75
CA ARG A 50 3.90 -5.20 1.60
C ARG A 50 3.11 -6.11 0.67
N SER A 51 1.81 -6.27 0.91
CA SER A 51 0.96 -7.18 0.14
C SER A 51 1.00 -6.87 -1.36
N LEU A 52 0.97 -5.59 -1.71
CA LEU A 52 0.98 -5.15 -3.11
C LEU A 52 2.39 -5.17 -3.71
N LEU A 53 3.39 -4.58 -3.06
CA LEU A 53 4.73 -4.40 -3.65
C LEU A 53 5.65 -5.60 -3.58
N VAL A 54 5.43 -6.46 -2.58
CA VAL A 54 6.33 -7.57 -2.22
C VAL A 54 5.66 -8.91 -2.49
N ASP A 55 4.45 -9.09 -2.00
CA ASP A 55 3.74 -10.37 -2.16
C ASP A 55 2.94 -10.45 -3.48
N HIS A 56 2.94 -9.37 -4.27
CA HIS A 56 2.28 -9.26 -5.58
C HIS A 56 0.81 -9.71 -5.55
N ALA A 57 -0.02 -9.03 -4.74
CA ALA A 57 -1.43 -9.39 -4.59
C ALA A 57 -2.18 -9.51 -5.94
N PHE A 58 -1.99 -8.56 -6.86
CA PHE A 58 -2.60 -8.57 -8.20
C PHE A 58 -1.69 -9.19 -9.25
N GLU A 59 -2.26 -9.63 -10.37
CA GLU A 59 -1.50 -10.05 -11.56
C GLU A 59 -0.67 -8.89 -12.14
N ASP A 60 -1.26 -7.68 -12.21
CA ASP A 60 -0.58 -6.45 -12.65
C ASP A 60 -1.11 -5.22 -11.87
N GLY A 61 -0.48 -4.06 -12.06
CA GLY A 61 -0.88 -2.79 -11.45
C GLY A 61 -0.40 -2.57 -10.01
N ASN A 62 0.15 -3.59 -9.34
CA ASN A 62 0.54 -3.55 -7.94
C ASN A 62 1.23 -2.25 -7.48
N LYS A 63 2.24 -1.78 -8.22
CA LYS A 63 2.97 -0.54 -7.90
C LYS A 63 2.09 0.70 -8.00
N ARG A 64 1.32 0.82 -9.09
CA ARG A 64 0.40 1.95 -9.34
C ARG A 64 -0.74 1.96 -8.33
N THR A 65 -1.34 0.80 -8.06
CA THR A 65 -2.35 0.62 -7.00
C THR A 65 -1.80 1.02 -5.63
N THR A 66 -0.57 0.63 -5.29
CA THR A 66 0.08 1.02 -4.03
C THR A 66 0.26 2.54 -3.92
N MET A 67 0.70 3.20 -4.99
CA MET A 67 0.89 4.65 -5.02
C MET A 67 -0.42 5.40 -4.74
N ILE A 68 -1.51 4.96 -5.36
CA ILE A 68 -2.84 5.57 -5.15
C ILE A 68 -3.31 5.34 -3.73
N ILE A 69 -3.20 4.12 -3.20
CA ILE A 69 -3.60 3.81 -1.82
C ILE A 69 -2.83 4.69 -0.84
N VAL A 70 -1.52 4.81 -0.98
CA VAL A 70 -0.70 5.62 -0.07
C VAL A 70 -1.07 7.10 -0.20
N ALA A 71 -1.24 7.61 -1.41
CA ALA A 71 -1.69 8.99 -1.62
C ALA A 71 -3.06 9.26 -0.99
N THR A 72 -4.01 8.32 -1.10
CA THR A 72 -5.33 8.40 -0.46
C THR A 72 -5.20 8.46 1.06
N TYR A 73 -4.40 7.58 1.67
CA TYR A 73 -4.15 7.59 3.11
C TYR A 73 -3.53 8.92 3.58
N LEU A 74 -2.52 9.42 2.89
CA LEU A 74 -1.85 10.68 3.27
C LEU A 74 -2.79 11.88 3.11
N LYS A 75 -3.58 11.92 2.03
CA LYS A 75 -4.61 12.95 1.82
C LYS A 75 -5.65 12.95 2.94
N GLU A 76 -6.14 11.78 3.36
CA GLU A 76 -7.07 11.68 4.50
C GLU A 76 -6.46 12.16 5.82
N LYS A 77 -5.15 11.98 6.01
CA LYS A 77 -4.42 12.46 7.18
C LYS A 77 -3.99 13.92 7.07
N LYS A 78 -4.30 14.61 5.96
CA LYS A 78 -3.83 15.96 5.66
C LYS A 78 -2.30 16.07 5.72
N LEU A 79 -1.61 15.04 5.23
CA LEU A 79 -0.16 14.95 5.18
C LEU A 79 0.31 15.14 3.74
N GLU A 80 1.34 15.94 3.55
CA GLU A 80 2.01 16.09 2.27
C GLU A 80 3.09 15.04 2.08
N CYS A 81 3.41 14.73 0.82
CA CYS A 81 4.43 13.74 0.48
C CYS A 81 5.37 14.24 -0.60
N ASP A 82 6.63 13.86 -0.46
CA ASP A 82 7.66 14.05 -1.48
C ASP A 82 7.44 13.05 -2.62
N LYS A 83 6.95 13.56 -3.76
CA LYS A 83 6.58 12.76 -4.95
C LYS A 83 7.78 12.06 -5.60
N ASP A 84 8.96 12.65 -5.53
CA ASP A 84 10.17 12.04 -6.10
C ASP A 84 10.67 10.93 -5.17
N ARG A 85 10.58 11.16 -3.86
CA ARG A 85 11.02 10.21 -2.85
C ARG A 85 10.11 8.99 -2.73
N ILE A 86 8.79 9.14 -2.84
CA ILE A 86 7.85 8.01 -2.77
C ILE A 86 8.15 6.96 -3.85
N THR A 87 8.41 7.39 -5.08
CA THR A 87 8.73 6.50 -6.20
C THR A 87 10.02 5.71 -5.92
N LYS A 88 11.06 6.40 -5.44
CA LYS A 88 12.35 5.76 -5.08
C LYS A 88 12.20 4.79 -3.91
N VAL A 89 11.40 5.14 -2.91
CA VAL A 89 11.16 4.28 -1.74
C VAL A 89 10.39 3.02 -2.14
N PHE A 90 9.33 3.13 -2.93
CA PHE A 90 8.53 1.95 -3.32
C PHE A 90 9.26 1.04 -4.29
N TRP A 91 10.03 1.63 -5.21
CA TRP A 91 10.95 0.86 -6.03
C TRP A 91 11.96 0.08 -5.17
N ASN A 92 12.54 0.71 -4.14
CA ASN A 92 13.47 0.04 -3.22
C ASN A 92 12.81 -1.08 -2.42
N ILE A 93 11.57 -0.89 -1.92
CA ILE A 93 10.82 -1.91 -1.20
C ILE A 93 10.61 -3.14 -2.07
N SER A 94 10.09 -2.93 -3.30
CA SER A 94 9.82 -4.00 -4.25
C SER A 94 11.11 -4.69 -4.70
N LYS A 95 12.12 -3.92 -5.15
CA LYS A 95 13.38 -4.48 -5.67
C LYS A 95 14.17 -5.24 -4.62
N LYS A 96 14.18 -4.78 -3.36
CA LYS A 96 14.94 -5.43 -2.27
C LYS A 96 14.10 -6.44 -1.49
N ASN A 97 12.87 -6.71 -1.93
CA ASN A 97 11.95 -7.65 -1.27
C ASN A 97 11.85 -7.39 0.25
N ILE A 98 11.61 -6.12 0.63
CA ILE A 98 11.61 -5.72 2.05
C ILE A 98 10.32 -6.22 2.70
N THR A 99 10.40 -7.29 3.49
CA THR A 99 9.24 -7.91 4.17
C THR A 99 9.00 -7.42 5.60
N ASP A 100 9.99 -6.77 6.22
CA ASP A 100 9.88 -6.23 7.58
C ASP A 100 8.93 -5.03 7.63
N ILE A 101 7.80 -5.20 8.32
CA ILE A 101 6.74 -4.18 8.46
C ILE A 101 7.25 -2.91 9.15
N ASN A 102 8.09 -3.01 10.17
CA ASN A 102 8.63 -1.84 10.87
C ASN A 102 9.60 -1.05 9.99
N LYS A 103 10.29 -1.73 9.06
CA LYS A 103 11.14 -1.10 8.06
C LYS A 103 10.31 -0.43 6.97
N ILE A 104 9.27 -1.09 6.45
CA ILE A 104 8.30 -0.48 5.52
C ILE A 104 7.67 0.77 6.16
N MET A 105 7.21 0.68 7.39
CA MET A 105 6.64 1.79 8.14
C MET A 105 7.59 2.99 8.22
N ARG A 106 8.87 2.76 8.58
CA ARG A 106 9.90 3.81 8.61
C ARG A 106 10.14 4.44 7.24
N LEU A 107 10.13 3.63 6.18
CA LEU A 107 10.27 4.08 4.80
C LEU A 107 9.08 4.96 4.36
N ILE A 108 7.85 4.56 4.66
CA ILE A 108 6.65 5.37 4.40
C ILE A 108 6.68 6.66 5.24
N LYS A 109 7.13 6.60 6.50
CA LYS A 109 7.26 7.82 7.30
C LYS A 109 8.27 8.80 6.69
N SER A 110 9.32 8.29 6.06
CA SER A 110 10.39 9.11 5.48
C SER A 110 9.97 9.91 4.24
N ILE A 111 8.82 9.60 3.62
CA ILE A 111 8.31 10.32 2.45
C ILE A 111 7.35 11.46 2.82
N ILE A 112 6.97 11.57 4.10
CA ILE A 112 6.01 12.57 4.60
C ILE A 112 6.75 13.87 4.87
N ILE A 113 6.19 14.99 4.41
CA ILE A 113 6.68 16.36 4.66
C ILE A 113 5.85 16.97 5.80
N TYR A 114 6.50 17.70 6.70
CA TYR A 114 5.91 18.38 7.86
C TYR A 114 5.88 19.90 7.64
#